data_AF-A0A352CBY2-F1
#
_entry.id   AF-A0A352CBY2-F1
#
_cell.length_a   1.000
_cell.length_b   1.000
_cell.length_c   1.000
_cell.angle_alpha   90.00
_cell.angle_beta   90.00
_cell.angle_gamma   90.00
#
_symmetry.space_group_name_H-M   'P 1'
#
loop_
_entity.id
_entity.type
_entity.pdbx_description
1 polymer ?
#
loop_
_entity_poly.entity_id
_entity_poly.type
_entity_poly.pdbx_seq_one_letter_code
_entity_poly.pdbx_strand_id
1 'polypeptide(L)'
;MRIRVQQGAELLQIGKMMTIVWRIHLPIAEYDPPPPRHPQNHPLRAVRETLKDAAILGRQERPSAKMLSVLRRFARSWAAGLLLVVLAIGLSLFSISDWLTVGRPDDIARVGKARISANDLSNSFDQVIELAGQRAGRQLTNAEALEQNLDQVALDRLVGAAAFEAEALALGMSPGDARLRAEIEAIPAFRSPLTGAFDLETYREQLRGASLTPREFQQDLGKDLLRQDVIGTYSALGAAPAGFIASFVRFVTEERDVIWAGLPPTAAADPGQPSDEQLAALYETSKERLAEPERRAIALVAVGKDDYIDAVEVTDNDISRLYEARKST
;
A
#
# COMPACT_ATOMS: atom_id res chain seq x y z
N MET A 1 -3.65 8.47 24.80
CA MET A 1 -4.85 9.08 24.20
C MET A 1 -5.75 8.01 23.58
N ARG A 2 -6.73 7.52 24.35
CA ARG A 2 -7.82 6.70 23.81
C ARG A 2 -9.04 7.60 23.61
N ILE A 3 -9.61 7.59 22.42
CA ILE A 3 -10.86 8.30 22.13
C ILE A 3 -11.97 7.26 22.16
N ARG A 4 -12.86 7.35 23.16
CA ARG A 4 -14.08 6.54 23.19
C ARG A 4 -15.17 7.34 22.50
N VAL A 5 -15.56 6.89 21.32
CA VAL A 5 -16.66 7.49 20.56
C VAL A 5 -17.93 6.75 20.93
N GLN A 6 -18.87 7.42 21.59
CA GLN A 6 -20.22 6.88 21.82
C GLN A 6 -21.22 7.60 20.93
N GLN A 7 -21.92 6.82 20.09
CA GLN A 7 -23.06 7.29 19.32
C GLN A 7 -24.32 7.09 20.17
N GLY A 8 -24.92 8.18 20.64
CA GLY A 8 -26.17 8.12 21.38
C GLY A 8 -27.36 7.92 20.44
N ALA A 9 -27.84 6.68 20.30
CA ALA A 9 -29.12 6.39 19.66
C ALA A 9 -29.74 5.10 20.23
N GLU A 10 -30.43 5.20 21.36
CA GLU A 10 -31.46 4.23 21.75
C GLU A 10 -32.84 4.79 21.38
N LEU A 11 -33.61 4.02 20.59
CA LEU A 11 -35.00 3.61 20.82
C LEU A 11 -35.66 3.12 19.52
N LEU A 12 -35.82 1.79 19.38
CA LEU A 12 -37.10 1.07 19.23
C LEU A 12 -36.87 -0.35 18.71
N GLN A 13 -37.06 -1.33 19.60
CA GLN A 13 -37.35 -2.71 19.26
C GLN A 13 -38.63 -2.80 18.41
N ILE A 14 -38.64 -3.69 17.42
CA ILE A 14 -39.72 -4.68 17.14
C ILE A 14 -39.07 -5.80 16.32
N GLY A 15 -39.16 -7.04 16.81
CA GLY A 15 -38.48 -8.20 16.25
C GLY A 15 -39.22 -8.93 15.13
N LYS A 16 -38.51 -9.88 14.51
CA LYS A 16 -39.03 -11.21 14.16
C LYS A 16 -37.89 -12.15 13.76
N MET A 17 -37.89 -13.32 14.41
CA MET A 17 -37.13 -14.51 14.05
C MET A 17 -37.37 -14.92 12.60
N MET A 18 -36.32 -15.36 11.89
CA MET A 18 -36.45 -16.53 11.02
C MET A 18 -35.08 -17.16 10.73
N THR A 19 -34.85 -18.29 11.40
CA THR A 19 -33.80 -19.27 11.12
C THR A 19 -34.09 -19.92 9.76
N ILE A 20 -33.13 -19.89 8.83
CA ILE A 20 -33.15 -20.74 7.64
C ILE A 20 -31.81 -21.48 7.57
N VAL A 21 -31.88 -22.77 7.92
CA VAL A 21 -30.82 -23.76 7.73
C VAL A 21 -30.91 -24.25 6.28
N TRP A 22 -29.86 -24.06 5.49
CA TRP A 22 -29.70 -24.78 4.22
C TRP A 22 -28.67 -25.89 4.39
N ARG A 23 -29.16 -27.13 4.31
CA ARG A 23 -28.38 -28.37 4.29
C ARG A 23 -28.09 -28.71 2.83
N ILE A 24 -26.87 -28.48 2.36
CA ILE A 24 -26.45 -28.87 1.01
C ILE A 24 -25.76 -30.23 1.09
N HIS A 25 -26.36 -31.20 0.41
CA HIS A 25 -25.83 -32.54 0.16
C HIS A 25 -24.85 -32.44 -1.01
N LEU A 26 -23.57 -32.76 -0.80
CA LEU A 26 -22.59 -32.94 -1.89
C LEU A 26 -22.47 -34.44 -2.21
N PRO A 27 -22.73 -34.88 -3.46
CA PRO A 27 -22.38 -36.23 -3.88
C PRO A 27 -20.88 -36.32 -4.15
N ILE A 28 -20.29 -37.41 -3.64
CA ILE A 28 -18.88 -37.78 -3.80
C ILE A 28 -18.70 -38.28 -5.25
N ALA A 29 -17.82 -37.64 -6.01
CA ALA A 29 -17.45 -38.11 -7.35
C ALA A 29 -16.46 -39.27 -7.23
N GLU A 30 -16.86 -40.43 -7.75
CA GLU A 30 -16.09 -41.67 -7.79
C GLU A 30 -14.97 -41.57 -8.83
N TYR A 31 -13.76 -41.94 -8.43
CA TYR A 31 -12.53 -41.88 -9.22
C TYR A 31 -12.41 -43.15 -10.08
N ASP A 32 -12.42 -43.01 -11.40
CA ASP A 32 -12.25 -44.11 -12.36
C ASP A 32 -10.78 -44.15 -12.87
N PRO A 33 -10.01 -45.23 -12.65
CA PRO A 33 -8.64 -45.31 -13.13
C PRO A 33 -8.56 -45.70 -14.63
N PRO A 34 -7.55 -45.22 -15.37
CA PRO A 34 -7.43 -45.50 -16.81
C PRO A 34 -7.01 -46.96 -17.10
N PRO A 35 -7.40 -47.52 -18.26
CA PRO A 35 -7.10 -48.91 -18.63
C PRO A 35 -5.62 -49.15 -19.00
N PRO A 36 -5.14 -50.40 -18.95
CA PRO A 36 -3.72 -50.73 -19.03
C PRO A 36 -3.13 -50.59 -20.44
N ARG A 37 -1.85 -50.21 -20.50
CA ARG A 37 -1.04 -50.16 -21.72
C ARG A 37 -0.65 -51.57 -22.16
N HIS A 38 -0.97 -51.93 -23.40
CA HIS A 38 -0.43 -53.12 -24.06
C HIS A 38 0.94 -52.84 -24.70
N PRO A 39 1.80 -53.87 -24.83
CA PRO A 39 3.23 -53.70 -25.07
C PRO A 39 3.57 -53.44 -26.55
N GLN A 40 4.70 -52.75 -26.71
CA GLN A 40 5.37 -52.42 -27.95
C GLN A 40 5.73 -53.68 -28.75
N ASN A 41 5.45 -53.69 -30.05
CA ASN A 41 6.17 -54.50 -31.04
C ASN A 41 6.29 -53.70 -32.36
N HIS A 42 7.53 -53.29 -32.66
CA HIS A 42 8.01 -52.84 -33.97
C HIS A 42 8.56 -54.08 -34.75
N PRO A 43 8.93 -54.03 -36.05
CA PRO A 43 8.51 -53.15 -37.16
C PRO A 43 8.33 -53.90 -38.51
N LEU A 44 8.02 -53.15 -39.58
CA LEU A 44 8.26 -53.48 -41.00
C LEU A 44 7.52 -54.68 -41.64
N ARG A 45 6.21 -54.55 -41.86
CA ARG A 45 5.52 -55.23 -43.00
C ARG A 45 4.19 -54.61 -43.44
N ALA A 46 3.67 -53.61 -42.74
CA ALA A 46 2.36 -53.00 -43.02
C ALA A 46 2.42 -51.66 -43.80
N VAL A 47 3.46 -51.43 -44.61
CA VAL A 47 3.63 -50.17 -45.37
C VAL A 47 3.12 -50.28 -46.82
N ARG A 48 2.67 -51.46 -47.27
CA ARG A 48 2.22 -51.65 -48.66
C ARG A 48 0.70 -51.67 -48.86
N GLU A 49 -0.07 -51.91 -47.80
CA GLU A 49 -1.55 -51.93 -47.85
C GLU A 49 -2.17 -50.57 -47.47
N THR A 50 -1.48 -49.72 -46.72
CA THR A 50 -2.00 -48.41 -46.28
C THR A 50 -1.96 -47.31 -47.34
N LEU A 51 -1.36 -47.57 -48.51
CA LEU A 51 -1.27 -46.58 -49.60
C LEU A 51 -2.36 -46.73 -50.67
N LYS A 52 -3.16 -47.80 -50.65
CA LYS A 52 -4.32 -47.95 -51.56
C LYS A 52 -5.58 -47.28 -51.01
N ASP A 53 -5.72 -47.20 -49.69
CA ASP A 53 -6.84 -46.49 -49.06
C ASP A 53 -6.62 -44.97 -48.96
N ALA A 54 -5.39 -44.51 -49.17
CA ALA A 54 -5.03 -43.09 -49.16
C ALA A 54 -5.56 -42.31 -50.38
N ALA A 55 -6.06 -42.99 -51.42
CA ALA A 55 -6.63 -42.37 -52.63
C ALA A 55 -8.13 -42.05 -52.52
N ILE A 56 -8.81 -42.43 -51.42
CA ILE A 56 -10.26 -42.16 -51.21
C ILE A 56 -10.51 -41.00 -50.24
N LEU A 57 -9.50 -40.51 -49.51
CA LEU A 57 -9.68 -39.42 -48.52
C LEU A 57 -9.33 -38.02 -49.07
N GLY A 58 -9.58 -37.80 -50.36
CA GLY A 58 -9.53 -36.50 -51.01
C GLY A 58 -10.82 -35.68 -50.87
N ARG A 59 -11.41 -35.61 -49.67
CA ARG A 59 -12.44 -34.61 -49.35
C ARG A 59 -12.06 -33.94 -48.04
N GLN A 60 -11.23 -32.91 -48.15
CA GLN A 60 -11.00 -31.93 -47.09
C GLN A 60 -12.34 -31.22 -46.81
N GLU A 61 -13.14 -31.77 -45.89
CA GLU A 61 -14.21 -31.04 -45.22
C GLU A 61 -13.56 -29.86 -44.50
N ARG A 62 -13.62 -28.67 -45.10
CA ARG A 62 -13.16 -27.42 -44.47
C ARG A 62 -13.83 -27.31 -43.09
N PRO A 63 -13.07 -27.27 -41.98
CA PRO A 63 -13.69 -27.08 -40.69
C PRO A 63 -14.34 -25.69 -40.64
N SER A 64 -15.59 -25.68 -40.17
CA SER A 64 -16.16 -24.56 -39.40
C SER A 64 -16.79 -23.36 -40.14
N ALA A 65 -17.29 -23.50 -41.38
CA ALA A 65 -18.25 -22.49 -41.89
C ALA A 65 -19.61 -22.57 -41.16
N LYS A 66 -20.00 -23.75 -40.69
CA LYS A 66 -21.25 -24.00 -39.95
C LYS A 66 -21.18 -23.59 -38.48
N MET A 67 -20.03 -23.66 -37.82
CA MET A 67 -19.88 -23.23 -36.42
C MET A 67 -19.91 -21.70 -36.27
N LEU A 68 -19.26 -20.97 -37.19
CA LEU A 68 -19.27 -19.51 -37.17
C LEU A 68 -20.65 -18.92 -37.48
N SER A 69 -21.45 -19.60 -38.30
CA SER A 69 -22.82 -19.16 -38.63
C SER A 69 -23.80 -19.38 -37.46
N VAL A 70 -23.60 -20.41 -36.64
CA VAL A 70 -24.38 -20.62 -35.40
C VAL A 70 -24.07 -19.54 -34.37
N LEU A 71 -22.80 -19.20 -34.16
CA LEU A 71 -22.40 -18.11 -33.26
C LEU A 71 -22.97 -16.76 -33.72
N ARG A 72 -22.90 -16.49 -35.03
CA ARG A 72 -23.42 -15.25 -35.64
C ARG A 72 -24.95 -15.17 -35.60
N ARG A 73 -25.65 -16.32 -35.73
CA ARG A 73 -27.11 -16.40 -35.62
C ARG A 73 -27.58 -16.20 -34.18
N PHE A 74 -26.85 -16.72 -33.20
CA PHE A 74 -27.12 -16.47 -31.79
C PHE A 74 -26.85 -15.00 -31.43
N ALA A 75 -25.73 -14.42 -31.88
CA ALA A 75 -25.39 -13.01 -31.65
C ALA A 75 -26.40 -12.02 -32.26
N ARG A 76 -27.13 -12.40 -33.31
CA ARG A 76 -28.23 -11.61 -33.91
C ARG A 76 -29.61 -11.91 -33.33
N SER A 77 -29.71 -12.81 -32.35
CA SER A 77 -30.98 -13.14 -31.71
C SER A 77 -31.33 -12.13 -30.61
N TRP A 78 -32.62 -11.87 -30.44
CA TRP A 78 -33.13 -11.01 -29.36
C TRP A 78 -32.76 -11.56 -27.96
N ALA A 79 -32.62 -12.88 -27.84
CA ALA A 79 -32.16 -13.56 -26.62
C ALA A 79 -30.71 -13.21 -26.26
N ALA A 80 -29.81 -13.06 -27.24
CA ALA A 80 -28.44 -12.59 -26.98
C ALA A 80 -28.41 -11.13 -26.56
N GLY A 81 -29.31 -10.30 -27.09
CA GLY A 81 -29.50 -8.91 -26.63
C GLY A 81 -29.96 -8.86 -25.18
N LEU A 82 -30.95 -9.67 -24.79
CA LEU A 82 -31.42 -9.76 -23.40
C LEU A 82 -30.30 -10.21 -22.45
N LEU A 83 -29.51 -11.20 -22.85
CA LEU A 83 -28.38 -11.70 -22.06
C LEU A 83 -27.30 -10.62 -21.89
N LEU A 84 -27.00 -9.84 -22.93
CA LEU A 84 -26.09 -8.69 -22.83
C LEU A 84 -26.62 -7.59 -21.90
N VAL A 85 -27.92 -7.33 -21.89
CA VAL A 85 -28.52 -6.33 -20.99
C VAL A 85 -28.46 -6.81 -19.54
N VAL A 86 -28.77 -8.08 -19.26
CA VAL A 86 -28.66 -8.65 -17.91
C VAL A 86 -27.20 -8.67 -17.44
N LEU A 87 -26.28 -9.02 -18.34
CA LEU A 87 -24.84 -8.96 -18.07
C LEU A 87 -24.36 -7.53 -17.81
N ALA A 88 -24.83 -6.56 -18.59
CA ALA A 88 -24.49 -5.15 -18.42
C ALA A 88 -25.06 -4.58 -17.11
N ILE A 89 -26.28 -4.97 -16.70
CA ILE A 89 -26.86 -4.59 -15.41
C ILE A 89 -26.07 -5.24 -14.26
N GLY A 90 -25.71 -6.52 -14.38
CA GLY A 90 -24.86 -7.21 -13.40
C GLY A 90 -23.48 -6.56 -13.26
N LEU A 91 -22.84 -6.22 -14.38
CA LEU A 91 -21.56 -5.51 -14.42
C LEU A 91 -21.65 -4.04 -13.99
N SER A 92 -22.82 -3.40 -14.11
CA SER A 92 -23.03 -2.03 -13.62
C SER A 92 -23.15 -1.99 -12.09
N LEU A 93 -23.67 -3.05 -11.48
CA LEU A 93 -23.73 -3.22 -10.03
C LEU A 93 -22.37 -3.60 -9.41
N PHE A 94 -21.46 -4.18 -10.20
CA PHE A 94 -20.08 -4.48 -9.83
C PHE A 94 -19.12 -3.52 -10.54
N SER A 95 -18.80 -2.39 -9.90
CA SER A 95 -17.91 -1.37 -10.49
C SER A 95 -16.61 -1.98 -11.04
N ILE A 96 -16.41 -1.84 -12.35
CA ILE A 96 -15.20 -2.25 -13.09
C ILE A 96 -14.03 -1.26 -12.81
N SER A 97 -14.23 -0.26 -11.95
CA SER A 97 -13.25 0.81 -11.67
C SER A 97 -11.93 0.33 -11.10
N ASP A 98 -11.92 -0.80 -10.39
CA ASP A 98 -10.80 -1.13 -9.50
C ASP A 98 -9.68 -1.94 -10.15
N TRP A 99 -9.93 -2.59 -11.30
CA TRP A 99 -8.88 -3.40 -11.97
C TRP A 99 -8.16 -2.67 -13.11
N LEU A 100 -8.66 -1.52 -13.55
CA LEU A 100 -8.04 -0.71 -14.63
C LEU A 100 -7.03 0.33 -14.10
N THR A 101 -6.91 0.51 -12.78
CA THR A 101 -5.91 1.38 -12.16
C THR A 101 -4.65 0.61 -11.80
N VAL A 102 -3.95 0.12 -12.83
CA VAL A 102 -2.55 -0.30 -12.70
C VAL A 102 -1.71 0.93 -12.33
N GLY A 103 -1.42 1.11 -11.04
CA GLY A 103 -0.41 2.08 -10.60
C GLY A 103 -0.70 2.92 -9.35
N ARG A 104 -1.76 2.66 -8.57
CA ARG A 104 -1.83 3.16 -7.19
C ARG A 104 -1.71 1.98 -6.23
N PRO A 105 -0.71 1.95 -5.33
CA PRO A 105 -0.76 1.04 -4.19
C PRO A 105 -2.03 1.39 -3.41
N ASP A 106 -2.80 0.39 -3.02
CA ASP A 106 -3.90 0.52 -2.06
C ASP A 106 -3.31 0.96 -0.72
N ASP A 107 -3.09 2.27 -0.56
CA ASP A 107 -2.65 2.91 0.67
C ASP A 107 -3.81 2.81 1.68
N ILE A 108 -3.66 1.94 2.67
CA ILE A 108 -4.64 1.78 3.76
C ILE A 108 -4.48 2.86 4.84
N ALA A 109 -3.28 3.45 4.95
CA ALA A 109 -2.97 4.48 5.93
C ALA A 109 -1.78 5.34 5.47
N ARG A 110 -1.71 6.59 5.97
CA ARG A 110 -0.60 7.51 5.73
C ARG A 110 -0.14 8.15 7.04
N VAL A 111 1.15 8.08 7.30
CA VAL A 111 1.79 8.69 8.48
C VAL A 111 2.81 9.72 7.99
N GLY A 112 2.42 11.00 8.01
CA GLY A 112 3.23 12.07 7.42
C GLY A 112 3.44 11.86 5.91
N LYS A 113 4.70 11.64 5.50
CA LYS A 113 5.07 11.31 4.10
C LYS A 113 5.12 9.80 3.83
N ALA A 114 5.15 8.96 4.86
CA ALA A 114 5.18 7.51 4.72
C ALA A 114 3.77 6.97 4.38
N ARG A 115 3.72 6.06 3.41
CA ARG A 115 2.50 5.38 2.98
C ARG A 115 2.56 3.93 3.43
N ILE A 116 1.45 3.43 3.94
CA ILE A 116 1.30 2.04 4.37
C ILE A 116 0.32 1.40 3.38
N SER A 117 0.77 0.41 2.63
CA SER A 117 -0.05 -0.32 1.67
C SER A 117 -0.77 -1.51 2.32
N ALA A 118 -1.80 -2.01 1.65
CA ALA A 118 -2.49 -3.25 2.05
C ALA A 118 -1.52 -4.45 2.15
N ASN A 119 -0.52 -4.51 1.25
CA ASN A 119 0.51 -5.56 1.29
C ASN A 119 1.39 -5.45 2.55
N ASP A 120 1.74 -4.23 2.96
CA ASP A 120 2.54 -4.02 4.18
C ASP A 120 1.80 -4.53 5.41
N LEU A 121 0.49 -4.26 5.48
CA LEU A 121 -0.36 -4.78 6.57
C LEU A 121 -0.48 -6.29 6.53
N SER A 122 -0.70 -6.89 5.37
CA SER A 122 -0.76 -8.36 5.25
C SER A 122 0.54 -8.99 5.72
N ASN A 123 1.69 -8.50 5.25
CA ASN A 123 3.00 -9.00 5.63
C ASN A 123 3.26 -8.82 7.14
N SER A 124 2.90 -7.66 7.71
CA SER A 124 3.04 -7.42 9.14
C SER A 124 2.11 -8.30 9.97
N PHE A 125 0.90 -8.57 9.48
CA PHE A 125 -0.07 -9.43 10.15
C PHE A 125 0.42 -10.88 10.20
N ASP A 126 0.93 -11.41 9.09
CA ASP A 126 1.51 -12.74 9.03
C ASP A 126 2.68 -12.91 10.01
N GLN A 127 3.57 -11.90 10.09
CA GLN A 127 4.67 -11.88 11.06
C GLN A 127 4.19 -11.86 12.52
N VAL A 128 3.12 -11.11 12.81
CA VAL A 128 2.54 -11.04 14.17
C VAL A 128 1.90 -12.37 14.54
N ILE A 129 1.19 -13.03 13.60
CA ILE A 129 0.64 -14.38 13.79
C ILE A 129 1.74 -15.38 14.07
N GLU A 130 2.82 -15.36 13.28
CA GLU A 130 3.94 -16.28 13.45
C GLU A 130 4.57 -16.13 14.84
N LEU A 131 4.87 -14.89 15.25
CA LEU A 131 5.45 -14.59 16.56
C LEU A 131 4.52 -14.97 17.71
N ALA A 132 3.23 -14.71 17.57
CA ALA A 132 2.22 -15.10 18.56
C ALA A 132 2.09 -16.62 18.66
N GLY A 133 2.14 -17.33 17.52
CA GLY A 133 2.12 -18.79 17.46
C GLY A 133 3.35 -19.43 18.10
N GLN A 134 4.55 -18.88 17.86
CA GLN A 134 5.78 -19.32 18.51
C GLN A 134 5.69 -19.21 20.04
N ARG A 135 5.11 -18.13 20.57
CA ARG A 135 4.88 -17.95 22.02
C ARG A 135 3.83 -18.89 22.58
N ALA A 136 2.78 -19.15 21.82
CA ALA A 136 1.70 -20.07 22.20
C ALA A 136 2.09 -21.55 22.03
N GLY A 137 3.23 -21.84 21.38
CA GLY A 137 3.67 -23.21 21.08
C GLY A 137 2.80 -23.92 20.04
N ARG A 138 1.96 -23.18 19.30
CA ARG A 138 1.06 -23.72 18.26
C ARG A 138 0.84 -22.68 17.17
N GLN A 139 0.51 -23.13 15.95
CA GLN A 139 0.07 -22.20 14.92
C GLN A 139 -1.31 -21.63 15.29
N LEU A 140 -1.49 -20.32 15.07
CA LEU A 140 -2.76 -19.62 15.20
C LEU A 140 -3.42 -19.52 13.83
N THR A 141 -4.73 -19.70 13.77
CA THR A 141 -5.51 -19.44 12.57
C THR A 141 -5.81 -17.94 12.43
N ASN A 142 -6.07 -17.47 11.22
CA ASN A 142 -6.39 -16.06 10.98
C ASN A 142 -7.65 -15.61 11.75
N ALA A 143 -8.63 -16.51 11.94
CA ALA A 143 -9.82 -16.21 12.73
C ALA A 143 -9.49 -15.97 14.21
N GLU A 144 -8.69 -16.85 14.82
CA GLU A 144 -8.23 -16.68 16.21
C GLU A 144 -7.36 -15.42 16.38
N ALA A 145 -6.56 -15.07 15.37
CA ALA A 145 -5.74 -13.87 15.38
C ALA A 145 -6.59 -12.59 15.38
N LEU A 146 -7.67 -12.56 14.60
CA LEU A 146 -8.62 -11.45 14.57
C LEU A 146 -9.41 -11.33 15.88
N GLU A 147 -9.83 -12.45 16.48
CA GLU A 147 -10.47 -12.44 17.80
C GLU A 147 -9.56 -11.86 18.90
N GLN A 148 -8.25 -12.03 18.75
CA GLN A 148 -7.23 -11.47 19.64
C GLN A 148 -6.80 -10.04 19.27
N ASN A 149 -7.43 -9.42 18.26
CA ASN A 149 -7.08 -8.09 17.73
C ASN A 149 -5.61 -7.98 17.25
N LEU A 150 -5.03 -9.08 16.74
CA LEU A 150 -3.64 -9.07 16.25
C LEU A 150 -3.47 -8.24 14.97
N ASP A 151 -4.56 -7.96 14.26
CA ASP A 151 -4.64 -7.01 13.15
C ASP A 151 -4.36 -5.58 13.61
N GLN A 152 -4.92 -5.16 14.74
CA GLN A 152 -4.61 -3.85 15.35
C GLN A 152 -3.15 -3.78 15.79
N VAL A 153 -2.62 -4.87 16.36
CA VAL A 153 -1.19 -4.93 16.75
C VAL A 153 -0.27 -4.80 15.54
N ALA A 154 -0.62 -5.44 14.41
CA ALA A 154 0.13 -5.30 13.16
C ALA A 154 0.06 -3.87 12.60
N LEU A 155 -1.12 -3.25 12.61
CA LEU A 155 -1.30 -1.87 12.18
C LEU A 155 -0.52 -0.90 13.07
N ASP A 156 -0.63 -1.02 14.39
CA ASP A 156 0.09 -0.17 15.35
C ASP A 156 1.61 -0.29 15.18
N ARG A 157 2.11 -1.50 14.88
CA ARG A 157 3.52 -1.71 14.59
C ARG A 157 3.96 -0.97 13.32
N LEU A 158 3.18 -1.03 12.26
CA LEU A 158 3.47 -0.31 11.01
C LEU A 158 3.39 1.20 11.18
N VAL A 159 2.35 1.69 11.85
CA VAL A 159 2.17 3.12 12.16
C VAL A 159 3.33 3.63 13.01
N GLY A 160 3.73 2.88 14.05
CA GLY A 160 4.86 3.21 14.89
C GLY A 160 6.19 3.25 14.12
N ALA A 161 6.42 2.25 13.25
CA ALA A 161 7.61 2.22 12.39
C ALA A 161 7.65 3.40 11.42
N ALA A 162 6.53 3.73 10.77
CA ALA A 162 6.41 4.83 9.84
C ALA A 162 6.57 6.20 10.53
N ALA A 163 6.00 6.37 11.72
CA ALA A 163 6.16 7.58 12.53
C ALA A 163 7.62 7.78 12.93
N PHE A 164 8.28 6.71 13.36
CA PHE A 164 9.69 6.75 13.74
C PHE A 164 10.60 7.08 12.54
N GLU A 165 10.36 6.47 11.38
CA GLU A 165 11.11 6.75 10.16
C GLU A 165 10.95 8.22 9.73
N ALA A 166 9.72 8.75 9.80
CA ALA A 166 9.44 10.15 9.48
C ALA A 166 10.21 11.11 10.40
N GLU A 167 10.28 10.82 11.70
CA GLU A 167 11.01 11.63 12.68
C GLU A 167 12.53 11.51 12.49
N ALA A 168 13.05 10.30 12.28
CA ALA A 168 14.48 10.07 12.02
C ALA A 168 14.96 10.84 10.78
N LEU A 169 14.15 10.86 9.71
CA LEU A 169 14.42 11.65 8.52
C LEU A 169 14.34 13.16 8.78
N ALA A 170 13.38 13.62 9.60
CA ALA A 170 13.26 15.02 9.98
C ALA A 170 14.47 15.52 10.79
N LEU A 171 15.04 14.64 11.63
CA LEU A 171 16.25 14.90 12.40
C LEU A 171 17.55 14.71 11.60
N GLY A 172 17.46 14.32 10.32
CA GLY A 172 18.61 14.09 9.45
C GLY A 172 19.46 12.88 9.86
N MET A 173 18.88 11.93 10.60
CA MET A 173 19.58 10.71 11.03
C MET A 173 19.74 9.75 9.84
N SER A 174 20.96 9.26 9.64
CA SER A 174 21.29 8.25 8.63
C SER A 174 22.25 7.22 9.25
N PRO A 175 22.04 5.92 9.00
CA PRO A 175 22.94 4.87 9.45
C PRO A 175 24.17 4.92 8.55
N GLY A 176 25.16 5.75 8.88
CA GLY A 176 26.26 6.10 7.97
C GLY A 176 26.85 4.90 7.19
N ASP A 177 27.14 5.11 5.90
CA ASP A 177 27.42 4.05 4.92
C ASP A 177 28.47 3.01 5.36
N ALA A 178 29.47 3.44 6.14
CA ALA A 178 30.50 2.56 6.67
C ALA A 178 29.93 1.51 7.64
N ARG A 179 28.98 1.90 8.49
CA ARG A 179 28.31 0.99 9.42
C ARG A 179 27.37 0.05 8.68
N LEU A 180 26.59 0.58 7.74
CA LEU A 180 25.72 -0.25 6.91
C LEU A 180 26.52 -1.34 6.20
N ARG A 181 27.69 -1.00 5.64
CA ARG A 181 28.59 -1.95 5.01
C ARG A 181 29.13 -2.99 6.00
N ALA A 182 29.61 -2.56 7.17
CA ALA A 182 30.13 -3.46 8.19
C ALA A 182 29.07 -4.49 8.65
N GLU A 183 27.81 -4.06 8.79
CA GLU A 183 26.70 -4.96 9.15
C GLU A 183 26.38 -5.94 8.02
N ILE A 184 26.40 -5.51 6.76
CA ILE A 184 26.23 -6.41 5.62
C ILE A 184 27.35 -7.47 5.58
N GLU A 185 28.60 -7.05 5.77
CA GLU A 185 29.75 -7.95 5.80
C GLU A 185 29.72 -8.91 7.00
N ALA A 186 29.10 -8.51 8.11
CA ALA A 186 28.96 -9.33 9.29
C ALA A 186 27.96 -10.49 9.11
N ILE A 187 26.98 -10.38 8.20
CA ILE A 187 25.93 -11.38 8.00
C ILE A 187 26.52 -12.70 7.46
N PRO A 188 26.39 -13.83 8.20
CA PRO A 188 26.98 -15.10 7.79
C PRO A 188 26.44 -15.64 6.46
N ALA A 189 25.17 -15.36 6.16
CA ALA A 189 24.51 -15.80 4.93
C ALA A 189 25.12 -15.20 3.66
N PHE A 190 25.88 -14.11 3.77
CA PHE A 190 26.54 -13.43 2.65
C PHE A 190 28.03 -13.78 2.52
N ARG A 191 28.50 -14.73 3.33
CA ARG A 191 29.88 -15.20 3.30
C ARG A 191 30.01 -16.38 2.34
N SER A 192 31.12 -16.41 1.59
CA SER A 192 31.42 -17.55 0.73
C SER A 192 31.65 -18.82 1.57
N PRO A 193 31.07 -19.96 1.19
CA PRO A 193 31.33 -21.24 1.85
C PRO A 193 32.80 -21.67 1.81
N LEU A 194 33.58 -21.15 0.85
CA LEU A 194 34.97 -21.55 0.62
C LEU A 194 35.96 -20.70 1.43
N THR A 195 35.73 -19.39 1.53
CA THR A 195 36.66 -18.45 2.17
C THR A 195 36.18 -17.95 3.53
N GLY A 196 34.89 -18.10 3.85
CA GLY A 196 34.29 -17.58 5.08
C GLY A 196 34.24 -16.05 5.17
N ALA A 197 34.64 -15.34 4.11
CA ALA A 197 34.58 -13.89 3.99
C ALA A 197 33.37 -13.46 3.16
N PHE A 198 32.97 -12.19 3.29
CA PHE A 198 31.89 -11.62 2.48
C PHE A 198 32.16 -11.81 0.98
N ASP A 199 31.14 -12.25 0.25
CA ASP A 199 31.18 -12.45 -1.19
C ASP A 199 29.98 -11.80 -1.88
N LEU A 200 30.26 -10.97 -2.89
CA LEU A 200 29.25 -10.16 -3.57
C LEU A 200 28.32 -11.02 -4.43
N GLU A 201 28.81 -12.13 -4.98
CA GLU A 201 28.02 -13.05 -5.80
C GLU A 201 27.03 -13.81 -4.91
N THR A 202 27.52 -14.40 -3.82
CA THR A 202 26.69 -15.04 -2.78
C THR A 202 25.64 -14.08 -2.23
N TYR A 203 26.02 -12.84 -1.91
CA TYR A 203 25.08 -11.80 -1.48
C TYR A 203 23.93 -11.58 -2.48
N ARG A 204 24.25 -11.40 -3.77
CA ARG A 204 23.24 -11.18 -4.81
C ARG A 204 22.35 -12.40 -5.05
N GLU A 205 22.91 -13.59 -4.97
CA GLU A 205 22.16 -14.84 -5.10
C GLU A 205 21.15 -15.00 -3.96
N GLN A 206 21.57 -14.74 -2.72
CA GLN A 206 20.65 -14.83 -1.59
C GLN A 206 19.54 -13.79 -1.64
N LEU A 207 19.85 -12.56 -2.05
CA LEU A 207 18.81 -11.54 -2.24
C LEU A 207 17.82 -11.92 -3.34
N ARG A 208 18.29 -12.51 -4.45
CA ARG A 208 17.38 -13.05 -5.49
C ARG A 208 16.48 -14.14 -4.94
N GLY A 209 17.00 -15.03 -4.09
CA GLY A 209 16.21 -16.07 -3.42
C GLY A 209 15.07 -15.49 -2.57
N ALA A 210 15.30 -14.31 -1.97
CA ALA A 210 14.31 -13.57 -1.20
C ALA A 210 13.47 -12.59 -2.04
N SER A 211 13.64 -12.54 -3.38
CA SER A 211 13.00 -11.57 -4.27
C SER A 211 13.27 -10.10 -3.91
N LEU A 212 14.43 -9.82 -3.31
CA LEU A 212 14.86 -8.48 -2.89
C LEU A 212 15.95 -7.94 -3.81
N THR A 213 15.95 -6.63 -4.03
CA THR A 213 17.09 -5.95 -4.65
C THR A 213 18.12 -5.51 -3.59
N PRO A 214 19.40 -5.33 -3.95
CA PRO A 214 20.41 -4.80 -3.04
C PRO A 214 20.03 -3.45 -2.42
N ARG A 215 19.33 -2.61 -3.18
CA ARG A 215 18.91 -1.29 -2.73
C ARG A 215 17.81 -1.38 -1.68
N GLU A 216 16.79 -2.20 -1.91
CA GLU A 216 15.71 -2.44 -0.94
C GLU A 216 16.29 -2.99 0.36
N PHE A 217 17.15 -4.02 0.26
CA PHE A 217 17.80 -4.60 1.43
C PHE A 217 18.62 -3.58 2.22
N GLN A 218 19.41 -2.74 1.54
CA GLN A 218 20.20 -1.69 2.19
C GLN A 218 19.32 -0.63 2.86
N GLN A 219 18.19 -0.28 2.25
CA GLN A 219 17.23 0.64 2.84
C GLN A 219 16.58 0.04 4.09
N ASP A 220 16.13 -1.21 4.02
CA ASP A 220 15.50 -1.89 5.14
C ASP A 220 16.47 -2.09 6.31
N LEU A 221 17.69 -2.56 6.01
CA LEU A 221 18.75 -2.68 7.01
C LEU A 221 19.10 -1.32 7.63
N GLY A 222 19.15 -0.26 6.82
CA GLY A 222 19.38 1.09 7.30
C GLY A 222 18.29 1.55 8.29
N LYS A 223 17.02 1.32 7.97
CA LYS A 223 15.89 1.64 8.86
C LYS A 223 15.98 0.89 10.18
N ASP A 224 16.37 -0.38 10.13
CA ASP A 224 16.52 -1.21 11.32
C ASP A 224 17.70 -0.76 12.21
N LEU A 225 18.84 -0.41 11.62
CA LEU A 225 20.00 0.12 12.35
C LEU A 225 19.68 1.46 13.03
N LEU A 226 18.99 2.36 12.34
CA LEU A 226 18.52 3.62 12.93
C LEU A 226 17.60 3.37 14.13
N ARG A 227 16.68 2.42 14.02
CA ARG A 227 15.78 2.06 15.11
C ARG A 227 16.54 1.54 16.32
N GLN A 228 17.51 0.65 16.10
CA GLN A 228 18.37 0.11 17.14
C GLN A 228 19.20 1.21 17.81
N ASP A 229 19.74 2.16 17.05
CA ASP A 229 20.54 3.25 17.58
C ASP A 229 19.73 4.17 18.49
N VAL A 230 18.50 4.49 18.10
CA VAL A 230 17.64 5.32 18.95
C VAL A 230 17.25 4.56 20.21
N ILE A 231 16.82 3.30 20.11
CA ILE A 231 16.50 2.48 21.30
C ILE A 231 17.73 2.34 22.21
N GLY A 232 18.91 2.10 21.64
CA GLY A 232 20.19 2.03 22.35
C GLY A 232 20.55 3.34 23.05
N THR A 233 20.36 4.47 22.38
CA THR A 233 20.63 5.80 22.94
C THR A 233 19.67 6.11 24.10
N TYR A 234 18.37 5.85 23.92
CA TYR A 234 17.37 6.06 24.97
C TYR A 234 17.56 5.12 26.17
N SER A 235 17.95 3.87 25.95
CA SER A 235 18.26 2.94 27.04
C SER A 235 19.54 3.33 27.81
N ALA A 236 20.51 3.93 27.13
CA ALA A 236 21.74 4.43 27.76
C ALA A 236 21.56 5.73 28.57
N LEU A 237 20.48 6.49 28.32
CA LEU A 237 20.18 7.77 28.98
C LEU A 237 19.73 7.64 30.45
N GLY A 238 19.60 6.42 30.98
CA GLY A 238 19.17 6.19 32.36
C GLY A 238 17.67 6.46 32.58
N ALA A 239 17.25 6.53 33.85
CA ALA A 239 15.84 6.82 34.17
C ALA A 239 15.48 8.26 33.77
N ALA A 240 14.40 8.41 33.01
CA ALA A 240 13.91 9.73 32.62
C ALA A 240 13.60 10.60 33.86
N PRO A 241 13.78 11.93 33.80
CA PRO A 241 13.47 12.81 34.93
C PRO A 241 12.02 12.64 35.40
N ALA A 242 11.78 12.68 36.71
CA ALA A 242 10.46 12.44 37.30
C ALA A 242 9.35 13.35 36.74
N GLY A 243 9.69 14.61 36.41
CA GLY A 243 8.75 15.55 35.77
C GLY A 243 8.33 15.13 34.35
N PHE A 244 9.23 14.51 33.59
CA PHE A 244 8.92 13.95 32.27
C PHE A 244 8.03 12.72 32.41
N ILE A 245 8.37 11.79 33.33
CA ILE A 245 7.56 10.60 33.58
C ILE A 245 6.14 10.98 33.99
N ALA A 246 5.97 11.94 34.91
CA ALA A 246 4.65 12.40 35.34
C ALA A 246 3.83 13.00 34.18
N SER A 247 4.47 13.79 33.32
CA SER A 247 3.83 14.39 32.14
C SER A 247 3.47 13.35 31.08
N PHE A 248 4.37 12.40 30.82
CA PHE A 248 4.16 11.30 29.89
C PHE A 248 3.01 10.41 30.36
N VAL A 249 3.04 9.95 31.62
CA VAL A 249 1.96 9.13 32.19
C VAL A 249 0.63 9.86 32.06
N ARG A 250 0.55 11.14 32.45
CA ARG A 250 -0.67 11.95 32.31
C ARG A 250 -1.20 11.96 30.88
N PHE A 251 -0.31 12.09 29.89
CA PHE A 251 -0.66 12.08 28.47
C PHE A 251 -1.11 10.69 27.96
N VAL A 252 -0.40 9.62 28.32
CA VAL A 252 -0.74 8.27 27.85
C VAL A 252 -2.07 7.81 28.47
N THR A 253 -2.30 8.14 29.73
CA THR A 253 -3.55 7.86 30.47
C THR A 253 -4.65 8.89 30.22
N GLU A 254 -4.44 9.88 29.37
CA GLU A 254 -5.48 10.85 29.04
C GLU A 254 -6.59 10.17 28.21
N GLU A 255 -7.80 10.15 28.77
CA GLU A 255 -9.03 9.73 28.10
C GLU A 255 -9.89 10.96 27.82
N ARG A 256 -10.47 11.00 26.61
CA ARG A 256 -11.44 12.04 26.24
C ARG A 256 -12.70 11.37 25.72
N ASP A 257 -13.82 11.71 26.34
CA ASP A 257 -15.14 11.32 25.87
C ASP A 257 -15.64 12.38 24.90
N VAL A 258 -15.90 11.97 23.66
CA VAL A 258 -16.44 12.85 22.62
C VAL A 258 -17.85 12.37 22.31
N ILE A 259 -18.83 13.17 22.71
CA ILE A 259 -20.22 13.01 22.27
C ILE A 259 -20.37 13.83 21.01
N TRP A 260 -20.75 13.17 19.92
CA TRP A 260 -21.08 13.84 18.67
C TRP A 260 -22.50 13.46 18.27
N ALA A 261 -23.22 14.43 17.72
CA ALA A 261 -24.53 14.21 17.13
C ALA A 261 -24.45 14.64 15.66
N GLY A 262 -24.70 13.72 14.75
CA GLY A 262 -24.88 14.05 13.34
C GLY A 262 -26.25 14.69 13.17
N LEU A 263 -26.30 15.95 12.73
CA LEU A 263 -27.55 16.57 12.29
C LEU A 263 -27.72 16.27 10.79
N PRO A 264 -28.61 15.35 10.39
CA PRO A 264 -28.85 15.13 8.97
C PRO A 264 -29.49 16.39 8.37
N PRO A 265 -29.19 16.76 7.11
CA PRO A 265 -29.82 17.91 6.46
C PRO A 265 -31.35 17.86 6.45
N THR A 266 -31.93 16.66 6.51
CA THR A 266 -33.38 16.41 6.62
C THR A 266 -33.98 16.72 8.00
N ALA A 267 -33.16 16.89 9.05
CA ALA A 267 -33.62 17.30 10.37
C ALA A 267 -33.87 18.82 10.47
N ALA A 268 -33.37 19.61 9.52
CA ALA A 268 -33.69 21.02 9.40
C ALA A 268 -34.77 21.23 8.33
N ALA A 269 -35.77 22.06 8.63
CA ALA A 269 -36.70 22.52 7.62
C ALA A 269 -35.97 23.37 6.58
N ASP A 270 -36.40 23.30 5.31
CA ASP A 270 -35.88 24.18 4.26
C ASP A 270 -36.08 25.65 4.69
N PRO A 271 -35.01 26.43 4.90
CA PRO A 271 -35.13 27.82 5.34
C PRO A 271 -35.72 28.73 4.25
N GLY A 272 -35.90 28.24 3.02
CA GLY A 272 -36.40 29.02 1.90
C GLY A 272 -35.35 29.97 1.32
N GLN A 273 -35.73 30.72 0.29
CA GLN A 273 -34.87 31.78 -0.25
C GLN A 273 -34.92 33.02 0.66
N PRO A 274 -33.77 33.65 0.96
CA PRO A 274 -33.74 34.87 1.76
C PRO A 274 -34.44 36.02 1.03
N SER A 275 -35.12 36.89 1.77
CA SER A 275 -35.72 38.10 1.19
C SER A 275 -34.66 39.18 0.93
N ASP A 276 -34.95 40.11 0.02
CA ASP A 276 -34.05 41.24 -0.28
C ASP A 276 -33.73 42.07 0.97
N GLU A 277 -34.67 42.21 1.90
CA GLU A 277 -34.47 42.90 3.17
C GLU A 277 -33.46 42.17 4.08
N GLN A 278 -33.51 40.84 4.13
CA GLN A 278 -32.56 40.02 4.88
C GLN A 278 -31.17 40.07 4.27
N LEU A 279 -31.09 40.07 2.93
CA LEU A 279 -29.83 40.23 2.20
C LEU A 279 -29.22 41.62 2.43
N ALA A 280 -30.03 42.68 2.43
CA ALA A 280 -29.58 44.03 2.74
C ALA A 280 -29.07 44.14 4.18
N ALA A 281 -29.78 43.57 5.16
CA ALA A 281 -29.35 43.56 6.55
C ALA A 281 -28.05 42.76 6.76
N LEU A 282 -27.89 41.62 6.09
CA LEU A 282 -26.67 40.83 6.13
C LEU A 282 -25.49 41.57 5.48
N TYR A 283 -25.74 42.24 4.35
CA TYR A 283 -24.73 43.05 3.66
C TYR A 283 -24.23 44.17 4.56
N GLU A 284 -25.14 44.93 5.19
CA GLU A 284 -24.79 46.02 6.11
C GLU A 284 -23.99 45.55 7.33
N THR A 285 -24.38 44.42 7.93
CA THR A 285 -23.71 43.86 9.11
C THR A 285 -22.40 43.13 8.80
N SER A 286 -22.20 42.69 7.55
CA SER A 286 -21.03 41.91 7.12
C SER A 286 -20.10 42.66 6.16
N LYS A 287 -20.20 43.99 6.05
CA LYS A 287 -19.43 44.81 5.09
C LYS A 287 -17.93 44.53 5.09
N GLU A 288 -17.31 44.44 6.27
CA GLU A 288 -15.86 44.20 6.39
C GLU A 288 -15.44 42.81 5.87
N ARG A 289 -16.29 41.80 6.06
CA ARG A 289 -16.03 40.42 5.60
C ARG A 289 -16.34 40.22 4.12
N LEU A 290 -17.27 41.01 3.57
CA LEU A 290 -17.67 41.01 2.17
C LEU A 290 -16.88 42.02 1.33
N ALA A 291 -16.02 42.83 1.95
CA ALA A 291 -15.14 43.74 1.26
C ALA A 291 -14.11 42.97 0.42
N GLU A 292 -13.80 43.51 -0.77
CA GLU A 292 -12.72 42.97 -1.57
C GLU A 292 -11.39 43.16 -0.82
N PRO A 293 -10.49 42.15 -0.81
CA PRO A 293 -9.19 42.28 -0.15
C PRO A 293 -8.44 43.51 -0.65
N GLU A 294 -7.77 44.22 0.26
CA GLU A 294 -6.95 45.38 -0.11
C GLU A 294 -5.90 44.99 -1.16
N ARG A 295 -6.02 45.53 -2.37
CA ARG A 295 -5.00 45.41 -3.42
C ARG A 295 -4.04 46.58 -3.32
N ARG A 296 -2.75 46.31 -3.17
CA ARG A 296 -1.69 47.33 -3.17
C ARG A 296 -0.80 47.15 -4.40
N ALA A 297 -0.55 48.24 -5.12
CA ALA A 297 0.45 48.27 -6.17
C ALA A 297 1.82 48.59 -5.53
N ILE A 298 2.79 47.70 -5.72
CA ILE A 298 4.16 47.88 -5.24
C ILE A 298 5.06 47.91 -6.47
N ALA A 299 5.84 48.97 -6.63
CA ALA A 299 6.95 49.01 -7.58
C ALA A 299 8.19 48.46 -6.87
N LEU A 300 8.74 47.35 -7.39
CA LEU A 300 9.95 46.73 -6.87
C LEU A 300 11.06 46.89 -7.89
N VAL A 301 12.24 47.30 -7.42
CA VAL A 301 13.50 47.18 -8.17
C VAL A 301 14.26 46.02 -7.53
N ALA A 302 14.37 44.91 -8.25
CA ALA A 302 15.20 43.79 -7.84
C ALA A 302 16.61 44.03 -8.39
N VAL A 303 17.62 44.01 -7.52
CA VAL A 303 19.03 44.09 -7.89
C VAL A 303 19.67 42.76 -7.51
N GLY A 304 20.04 41.97 -8.51
CA GLY A 304 20.75 40.73 -8.40
C GLY A 304 22.25 40.92 -8.58
N LYS A 305 23.03 39.91 -8.16
CA LYS A 305 24.48 39.88 -8.35
C LYS A 305 24.85 39.96 -9.85
N ASP A 306 24.05 39.32 -10.69
CA ASP A 306 24.25 39.27 -12.15
C ASP A 306 24.08 40.64 -12.80
N ASP A 307 23.34 41.56 -12.18
CA ASP A 307 23.14 42.93 -12.70
C ASP A 307 24.39 43.81 -12.56
N TYR A 308 25.40 43.38 -11.80
CA TYR A 308 26.63 44.15 -11.56
C TYR A 308 27.93 43.38 -11.85
N ILE A 309 27.86 42.07 -12.14
CA ILE A 309 29.05 41.24 -12.41
C ILE A 309 29.87 41.78 -13.59
N ASP A 310 29.22 42.25 -14.66
CA ASP A 310 29.90 42.74 -15.86
C ASP A 310 30.51 44.15 -15.68
N ALA A 311 30.11 44.87 -14.63
CA ALA A 311 30.63 46.20 -14.30
C ALA A 311 31.84 46.15 -13.35
N VAL A 312 32.18 44.97 -12.80
CA VAL A 312 33.32 44.79 -11.89
C VAL A 312 34.52 44.31 -12.69
N GLU A 313 35.48 45.21 -12.92
CA GLU A 313 36.78 44.85 -13.50
C GLU A 313 37.71 44.38 -12.37
N VAL A 314 38.01 43.08 -12.34
CA VAL A 314 38.92 42.49 -11.35
C VAL A 314 40.35 42.60 -11.87
N THR A 315 41.20 43.39 -11.22
CA THR A 315 42.61 43.54 -11.61
C THR A 315 43.50 42.47 -10.97
N ASP A 316 44.63 42.13 -11.61
CA ASP A 316 45.61 41.16 -11.07
C ASP A 316 46.19 41.56 -9.70
N ASN A 317 46.21 42.86 -9.41
CA ASN A 317 46.61 43.39 -8.11
C ASN A 317 45.57 43.04 -7.02
N ASP A 318 44.28 43.08 -7.35
CA ASP A 318 43.20 42.71 -6.41
C ASP A 318 43.23 41.22 -6.06
N ILE A 319 43.52 40.37 -7.06
CA ILE A 319 43.71 38.92 -6.87
C ILE A 319 44.93 38.66 -5.97
N SER A 320 46.05 39.34 -6.23
CA SER A 320 47.29 39.18 -5.47
C SER A 320 47.13 39.61 -4.00
N ARG A 321 46.43 40.73 -3.75
CA ARG A 321 46.12 41.17 -2.38
C ARG A 321 45.22 40.19 -1.64
N LEU A 322 44.18 39.65 -2.29
CA LEU A 322 43.27 38.69 -1.68
C LEU A 322 43.99 37.36 -1.35
N TYR A 323 44.90 36.95 -2.23
CA TYR A 323 45.73 35.76 -2.03
C TYR A 323 46.65 35.90 -0.82
N GLU A 324 47.40 37.00 -0.71
CA GLU A 324 48.28 37.24 0.44
C GLU A 324 47.50 37.37 1.76
N ALA A 325 46.31 37.98 1.74
CA ALA A 325 45.44 38.08 2.92
C ALA A 325 44.91 36.71 3.40
N ARG A 326 44.64 35.77 2.48
CA ARG A 326 44.18 34.40 2.81
C ARG A 326 45.32 33.46 3.18
N LYS A 327 46.55 33.77 2.80
CA LYS A 327 47.74 33.00 3.14
C LYS A 327 48.16 33.17 4.62
N SER A 328 47.76 34.27 5.25
CA SER A 328 48.02 34.55 6.67
C SER A 328 46.91 34.10 7.63
N THR A 329 45.91 33.35 7.16
CA THR A 329 44.88 32.68 7.98
C THR A 329 45.03 31.17 7.80
#